data_AF-A0A1G9QP36-F1
#
_entry.id   AF-A0A1G9QP36-F1
#
_cell.length_a   1.000
_cell.length_b   1.000
_cell.length_c   1.000
_cell.angle_alpha   90.00
_cell.angle_beta   90.00
_cell.angle_gamma   90.00
#
_symmetry.space_group_name_H-M   'P 1'
#
loop_
_entity.id
_entity.type
_entity.pdbx_description
1 polymer ?
#
loop_
_entity_poly.entity_id
_entity_poly.type
_entity_poly.pdbx_seq_one_letter_code
_entity_poly.pdbx_strand_id
1 'polypeptide(L)'
;MLDFILFLMLMMLVLLVFILISFGNIRGKLKQDSDFAGGRGTPTRPYLIKDVGQLDRVRDHLESHFRLISSIDLKRYCRLREFSGGWQPLGSEEEKFAGTLDGQNYTIKNIYIERPEGRLLGLFGCTDESALIKDLNLEGCRVEGSSQVGGLAGKNCGIITGCCCQGDVLAEEESGGLVGLNSGKITDCEFLPVSSNESVQEMIGLEIENC
;
A
#
# COMPACT_ATOMS: atom_id res chain seq x y z
N MET A 1 -43.48 16.89 50.22
CA MET A 1 -42.39 17.60 49.52
C MET A 1 -41.08 16.83 49.63
N LEU A 2 -40.68 16.38 50.84
CA LEU A 2 -39.50 15.52 51.04
C LEU A 2 -39.55 14.20 50.25
N ASP A 3 -40.69 13.50 50.22
CA ASP A 3 -40.79 12.19 49.56
C ASP A 3 -40.62 12.26 48.04
N PHE A 4 -41.07 13.37 47.43
CA PHE A 4 -40.91 13.61 45.99
C PHE A 4 -39.45 13.90 45.62
N ILE A 5 -38.73 14.65 46.47
CA ILE A 5 -37.31 14.94 46.29
C ILE A 5 -36.49 13.65 46.44
N LEU A 6 -36.82 12.81 47.43
CA LEU A 6 -36.15 11.53 47.65
C LEU A 6 -36.36 10.56 46.47
N PHE A 7 -37.56 10.51 45.91
CA PHE A 7 -37.87 9.72 44.72
C PHE A 7 -37.08 10.20 43.49
N LEU A 8 -37.00 11.51 43.26
CA LEU A 8 -36.25 12.10 42.16
C LEU A 8 -34.74 11.81 42.28
N MET A 9 -34.18 11.92 43.49
CA MET A 9 -32.77 11.62 43.76
C MET A 9 -32.43 10.15 43.51
N LEU A 10 -33.32 9.21 43.88
CA LEU A 10 -33.13 7.79 43.62
C LEU A 10 -33.16 7.49 42.11
N MET A 11 -34.08 8.10 41.36
CA MET A 11 -34.14 7.95 39.90
C MET A 11 -32.87 8.46 39.21
N MET A 12 -32.35 9.61 39.64
CA MET A 12 -31.10 10.16 39.10
C MET A 12 -29.89 9.27 39.40
N LEU A 13 -29.81 8.68 40.60
CA LEU A 13 -28.75 7.76 40.98
C LEU A 13 -28.77 6.49 40.12
N VAL A 14 -29.96 5.92 39.90
CA VAL A 14 -30.13 4.74 39.04
C VAL A 14 -29.70 5.06 37.61
N LEU A 15 -30.10 6.21 37.06
CA LEU A 15 -29.69 6.67 35.73
C LEU A 15 -28.17 6.82 35.61
N LEU A 16 -27.53 7.38 36.64
CA LEU A 16 -26.08 7.57 36.68
C LEU A 16 -25.33 6.23 36.75
N VAL A 17 -25.86 5.24 37.49
CA VAL A 17 -25.31 3.87 37.53
C VAL A 17 -25.46 3.17 36.18
N PHE A 18 -26.61 3.30 35.50
CA PHE A 18 -26.80 2.76 34.14
C PHE A 18 -25.84 3.38 33.12
N ILE A 19 -25.61 4.69 33.22
CA ILE A 19 -24.63 5.41 32.39
C ILE A 19 -23.21 4.88 32.65
N LEU A 20 -22.82 4.71 33.92
CA LEU A 20 -21.50 4.18 34.28
C LEU A 20 -21.31 2.71 33.84
N ILE A 21 -22.35 1.87 33.92
CA ILE A 21 -22.30 0.48 33.42
C ILE A 21 -22.19 0.46 31.89
N SER A 22 -22.94 1.34 31.20
CA SER A 22 -22.87 1.48 29.75
C SER A 22 -21.46 1.93 29.30
N PHE A 23 -20.85 2.90 30.01
CA PHE A 23 -19.47 3.30 29.75
C PHE A 23 -18.43 2.25 30.16
N GLY A 24 -18.67 1.48 31.21
CA GLY A 24 -17.81 0.38 31.67
C GLY A 24 -17.75 -0.76 30.65
N ASN A 25 -18.88 -1.09 30.03
CA ASN A 25 -18.98 -2.16 29.03
C ASN A 25 -18.42 -1.78 27.65
N ILE A 26 -18.16 -0.50 27.37
CA ILE A 26 -17.46 -0.05 26.16
C ILE A 26 -15.94 -0.24 26.28
N ARG A 27 -15.39 -0.40 27.50
CA ARG A 27 -13.95 -0.63 27.71
C ARG A 27 -13.52 -2.10 27.50
N GLY A 28 -14.45 -2.99 27.18
CA GLY A 28 -14.21 -4.44 27.08
C GLY A 28 -14.07 -5.02 25.67
N LYS A 29 -14.06 -4.20 24.60
CA LYS A 29 -13.83 -4.66 23.21
C LYS A 29 -13.08 -3.63 22.37
N LEU A 30 -11.77 -3.52 22.57
CA LEU A 30 -10.86 -3.14 21.50
C LEU A 30 -9.62 -4.03 21.61
N LYS A 31 -9.71 -5.24 21.05
CA LYS A 31 -8.52 -5.83 20.47
C LYS A 31 -8.17 -4.90 19.31
N GLN A 32 -7.29 -3.94 19.55
CA GLN A 32 -6.74 -3.09 18.51
C GLN A 32 -5.91 -4.03 17.63
N ASP A 33 -6.53 -4.61 16.60
CA ASP A 33 -5.78 -5.00 15.42
C ASP A 33 -5.24 -3.68 14.89
N SER A 34 -3.98 -3.37 15.18
CA SER A 34 -3.33 -2.29 14.45
C SER A 34 -3.33 -2.69 12.99
N ASP A 35 -3.64 -1.74 12.10
CA ASP A 35 -3.68 -1.95 10.64
C ASP A 35 -2.33 -2.48 10.06
N PHE A 36 -1.28 -2.51 10.90
CA PHE A 36 0.08 -2.96 10.62
C PHE A 36 0.56 -3.93 11.70
N ALA A 37 1.66 -4.64 11.45
CA ALA A 37 2.25 -5.59 12.41
C ALA A 37 2.91 -4.92 13.63
N GLY A 38 3.04 -3.59 13.62
CA GLY A 38 3.59 -2.78 14.67
C GLY A 38 3.96 -1.39 14.16
N GLY A 39 4.54 -0.56 15.03
CA GLY A 39 4.93 0.81 14.68
C GLY A 39 3.86 1.86 14.96
N ARG A 40 4.17 3.11 14.59
CA ARG A 40 3.29 4.28 14.72
C ARG A 40 3.34 5.20 13.49
N GLY A 41 3.93 4.73 12.39
CA GLY A 41 4.08 5.52 11.17
C GLY A 41 5.08 6.69 11.25
N THR A 42 5.91 6.77 12.30
CA THR A 42 6.90 7.85 12.46
C THR A 42 8.28 7.42 11.95
N PRO A 43 9.23 8.34 11.66
CA PRO A 43 10.57 7.96 11.19
C PRO A 43 11.30 6.98 12.10
N THR A 44 11.15 7.14 13.42
CA THR A 44 11.80 6.28 14.43
C THR A 44 10.99 5.05 14.80
N ARG A 45 9.70 5.02 14.45
CA ARG A 45 8.78 3.90 14.71
C ARG A 45 7.90 3.68 13.47
N PRO A 46 8.48 3.27 12.33
CA PRO A 46 7.71 3.07 11.11
C PRO A 46 6.69 1.95 11.30
N TYR A 47 5.59 2.01 10.55
CA TYR A 47 4.66 0.90 10.44
C TYR A 47 5.35 -0.32 9.83
N LEU A 48 5.13 -1.49 10.43
CA LEU A 48 5.72 -2.75 9.99
C LEU A 48 4.74 -3.49 9.08
N ILE A 49 5.19 -3.83 7.88
CA ILE A 49 4.38 -4.50 6.85
C ILE A 49 4.92 -5.91 6.63
N LYS A 50 4.06 -6.92 6.80
CA LYS A 50 4.41 -8.33 6.58
C LYS A 50 3.54 -9.07 5.56
N ASP A 51 2.41 -8.49 5.18
CA ASP A 51 1.45 -9.14 4.30
C ASP A 51 0.78 -8.13 3.37
N VAL A 52 0.08 -8.66 2.37
CA VAL A 52 -0.61 -7.87 1.34
C VAL A 52 -1.65 -6.93 1.93
N GLY A 53 -2.38 -7.36 2.96
CA GLY A 53 -3.41 -6.53 3.58
C GLY A 53 -2.80 -5.28 4.22
N GLN A 54 -1.66 -5.44 4.88
CA GLN A 54 -0.93 -4.33 5.48
C GLN A 54 -0.28 -3.42 4.42
N LEU A 55 0.24 -3.99 3.33
CA LEU A 55 0.76 -3.19 2.21
C LEU A 55 -0.37 -2.37 1.57
N ASP A 56 -1.56 -2.95 1.43
CA ASP A 56 -2.73 -2.27 0.89
C ASP A 56 -3.15 -1.07 1.77
N ARG A 57 -3.03 -1.17 3.10
CA ARG A 57 -3.34 -0.08 4.04
C ARG A 57 -2.40 1.12 3.95
N VAL A 58 -1.28 1.03 3.24
CA VAL A 58 -0.38 2.18 3.01
C VAL A 58 -1.13 3.35 2.34
N ARG A 59 -2.14 3.04 1.50
CA ARG A 59 -2.94 4.06 0.82
C ARG A 59 -3.74 4.96 1.76
N ASP A 60 -3.97 4.52 3.00
CA ASP A 60 -4.68 5.29 4.03
C ASP A 60 -3.72 6.15 4.89
N HIS A 61 -2.41 6.06 4.63
CA HIS A 61 -1.35 6.61 5.47
C HIS A 61 -0.16 7.16 4.63
N LEU A 62 -0.45 7.86 3.53
CA LEU A 62 0.54 8.23 2.49
C LEU A 62 1.72 9.09 2.95
N GLU A 63 1.61 9.78 4.09
CA GLU A 63 2.69 10.59 4.69
C GLU A 63 3.50 9.84 5.76
N SER A 64 3.12 8.60 6.09
CA SER A 64 3.76 7.82 7.15
C SER A 64 5.02 7.10 6.68
N HIS A 65 5.79 6.60 7.65
CA HIS A 65 6.99 5.80 7.38
C HIS A 65 6.70 4.31 7.59
N PHE A 66 7.21 3.49 6.68
CA PHE A 66 6.93 2.07 6.56
C PHE A 66 8.23 1.28 6.43
N ARG A 67 8.19 0.04 6.91
CA ARG A 67 9.27 -0.91 6.77
C ARG A 67 8.72 -2.31 6.50
N LEU A 68 9.20 -2.94 5.43
CA LEU A 68 8.90 -4.35 5.19
C LEU A 68 9.63 -5.22 6.21
N ILE A 69 8.95 -6.21 6.77
CA ILE A 69 9.54 -7.21 7.68
C ILE A 69 9.44 -8.64 7.11
N SER A 70 8.89 -8.78 5.91
CA SER A 70 8.90 -10.00 5.12
C SER A 70 8.61 -9.67 3.65
N SER A 71 8.96 -10.58 2.75
CA SER A 71 8.51 -10.53 1.36
C SER A 71 7.00 -10.71 1.26
N ILE A 72 6.39 -10.11 0.24
CA ILE A 72 4.94 -10.04 0.06
C ILE A 72 4.60 -10.55 -1.35
N ASP A 73 3.58 -11.38 -1.49
CA ASP A 73 3.13 -11.94 -2.77
C ASP A 73 1.72 -11.44 -3.12
N LEU A 74 1.59 -10.68 -4.21
CA LEU A 74 0.34 -10.08 -4.68
C LEU A 74 -0.46 -10.97 -5.64
N LYS A 75 -0.06 -12.23 -5.87
CA LYS A 75 -0.73 -13.14 -6.83
C LYS A 75 -2.25 -13.26 -6.63
N ARG A 76 -2.77 -12.97 -5.43
CA ARG A 76 -4.21 -13.01 -5.09
C ARG A 76 -4.80 -11.65 -4.73
N TYR A 77 -4.08 -10.56 -4.93
CA TYR A 77 -4.50 -9.23 -4.53
C TYR A 77 -5.83 -8.80 -5.18
N CYS A 78 -6.05 -9.14 -6.45
CA CYS A 78 -7.31 -8.80 -7.15
C CYS A 78 -8.58 -9.38 -6.48
N ARG A 79 -8.45 -10.34 -5.55
CA ARG A 79 -9.59 -10.86 -4.77
C ARG A 79 -9.92 -10.02 -3.54
N LEU A 80 -9.00 -9.16 -3.10
CA LEU A 80 -9.19 -8.33 -1.92
C LEU A 80 -10.07 -7.11 -2.20
N ARG A 81 -10.13 -6.69 -3.47
CA ARG A 81 -10.89 -5.54 -3.92
C ARG A 81 -11.40 -5.84 -5.33
N GLU A 82 -12.67 -5.54 -5.61
CA GLU A 82 -13.34 -5.77 -6.90
C GLU A 82 -12.81 -4.88 -8.04
N PHE A 83 -11.49 -4.76 -8.18
CA PHE A 83 -10.84 -3.92 -9.18
C PHE A 83 -10.59 -4.71 -10.45
N SER A 84 -11.21 -4.27 -11.54
CA SER A 84 -10.78 -4.64 -12.89
C SER A 84 -9.38 -4.07 -13.13
N GLY A 85 -8.38 -4.92 -13.35
CA GLY A 85 -7.02 -4.47 -13.70
C GLY A 85 -5.99 -4.49 -12.57
N GLY A 86 -6.22 -5.21 -11.47
CA GLY A 86 -5.17 -5.59 -10.52
C GLY A 86 -4.83 -4.56 -9.43
N TRP A 87 -3.54 -4.38 -9.15
CA TRP A 87 -3.04 -3.50 -8.09
C TRP A 87 -3.47 -2.05 -8.32
N GLN A 88 -3.98 -1.40 -7.26
CA GLN A 88 -4.24 0.04 -7.26
C GLN A 88 -3.00 0.76 -6.73
N PRO A 89 -2.32 1.58 -7.56
CA PRO A 89 -1.12 2.29 -7.16
C PRO A 89 -1.28 3.06 -5.85
N LEU A 90 -0.19 3.14 -5.08
CA LEU A 90 -0.11 3.94 -3.87
C LEU A 90 0.17 5.40 -4.25
N GLY A 91 -0.73 6.28 -3.83
CA GLY A 91 -0.72 7.70 -4.19
C GLY A 91 -1.21 7.99 -5.61
N SER A 92 -1.73 9.20 -5.79
CA SER A 92 -2.21 9.77 -7.06
C SER A 92 -1.61 11.16 -7.29
N GLU A 93 -2.00 11.80 -8.39
CA GLU A 93 -1.57 13.17 -8.67
C GLU A 93 -2.07 14.17 -7.59
N GLU A 94 -3.27 13.92 -7.04
CA GLU A 94 -3.92 14.70 -6.00
C GLU A 94 -3.41 14.36 -4.60
N GLU A 95 -3.23 13.07 -4.31
CA GLU A 95 -2.80 12.56 -3.01
C GLU A 95 -1.51 11.76 -3.18
N LYS A 96 -0.37 12.45 -3.20
CA LYS A 96 0.93 11.83 -3.46
C LYS A 96 1.40 11.02 -2.25
N PHE A 97 2.19 9.98 -2.52
CA PHE A 97 2.95 9.33 -1.45
C PHE A 97 4.11 10.23 -1.00
N ALA A 98 4.08 10.71 0.24
CA ALA A 98 5.07 11.60 0.85
C ALA A 98 5.89 10.93 1.97
N GLY A 99 5.60 9.65 2.22
CA GLY A 99 6.19 8.87 3.28
C GLY A 99 7.54 8.23 2.94
N THR A 100 7.92 7.23 3.75
CA THR A 100 9.07 6.37 3.46
C THR A 100 8.63 4.93 3.34
N LEU A 101 9.10 4.20 2.33
CA LEU A 101 9.02 2.73 2.30
C LEU A 101 10.45 2.16 2.31
N ASP A 102 10.83 1.57 3.43
CA ASP A 102 12.09 0.84 3.61
C ASP A 102 11.86 -0.66 3.36
N GLY A 103 12.29 -1.13 2.20
CA GLY A 103 12.12 -2.53 1.80
C GLY A 103 13.04 -3.50 2.53
N GLN A 104 14.14 -3.05 3.15
CA GLN A 104 15.15 -3.91 3.79
C GLN A 104 15.62 -5.10 2.92
N ASN A 105 15.68 -4.91 1.61
CA ASN A 105 15.94 -5.91 0.56
C ASN A 105 14.90 -7.04 0.44
N TYR A 106 13.75 -6.93 1.11
CA TYR A 106 12.62 -7.82 0.87
C TYR A 106 11.99 -7.58 -0.51
N THR A 107 11.27 -8.60 -0.96
CA THR A 107 10.67 -8.62 -2.30
C THR A 107 9.16 -8.46 -2.23
N ILE A 108 8.61 -7.62 -3.09
CA ILE A 108 7.18 -7.62 -3.43
C ILE A 108 7.01 -8.33 -4.77
N LYS A 109 6.27 -9.42 -4.79
CA LYS A 109 6.13 -10.32 -5.95
C LYS A 109 4.78 -10.16 -6.63
N ASN A 110 4.77 -10.45 -7.94
CA ASN A 110 3.55 -10.64 -8.73
C ASN A 110 2.64 -9.40 -8.72
N ILE A 111 3.23 -8.21 -8.84
CA ILE A 111 2.46 -6.99 -9.09
C ILE A 111 1.87 -7.11 -10.49
N TYR A 112 0.55 -7.06 -10.58
CA TYR A 112 -0.17 -7.07 -11.84
C TYR A 112 -1.04 -5.81 -11.92
N ILE A 113 -0.86 -5.03 -12.98
CA ILE A 113 -1.65 -3.84 -13.31
C ILE A 113 -1.95 -3.90 -14.81
N GLU A 114 -3.22 -3.97 -15.18
CA GLU A 114 -3.64 -3.95 -16.58
C GLU A 114 -4.74 -2.91 -16.77
N ARG A 115 -4.34 -1.73 -17.24
CA ARG A 115 -5.21 -0.57 -17.44
C ARG A 115 -4.76 0.13 -18.72
N PRO A 116 -5.12 -0.36 -19.91
CA PRO A 116 -4.59 0.13 -21.19
C PRO A 116 -4.67 1.65 -21.35
N GLU A 117 -5.79 2.27 -20.94
CA GLU A 117 -6.00 3.73 -20.98
C GLU A 117 -5.47 4.47 -19.72
N GLY A 118 -4.91 3.73 -18.77
CA GLY A 118 -4.48 4.21 -17.47
C GLY A 118 -3.14 4.94 -17.53
N ARG A 119 -2.98 5.92 -16.63
CA ARG A 119 -1.73 6.66 -16.46
C ARG A 119 -1.24 6.55 -15.03
N LEU A 120 0.02 6.94 -14.79
CA LEU A 120 0.63 6.98 -13.46
C LEU A 120 0.54 5.60 -12.79
N LEU A 121 1.07 4.58 -13.48
CA LEU A 121 0.96 3.20 -13.06
C LEU A 121 2.30 2.66 -12.55
N GLY A 122 2.20 1.87 -11.48
CA GLY A 122 3.32 1.20 -10.79
C GLY A 122 2.88 0.77 -9.39
N LEU A 123 3.82 0.28 -8.57
CA LEU A 123 3.53 0.07 -7.15
C LEU A 123 3.02 1.39 -6.52
N PHE A 124 3.66 2.50 -6.88
CA PHE A 124 3.26 3.87 -6.58
C PHE A 124 2.72 4.57 -7.83
N GLY A 125 1.68 5.37 -7.69
CA GLY A 125 1.17 6.16 -8.81
C GLY A 125 1.99 7.43 -8.99
N CYS A 126 2.03 8.23 -7.92
CA CYS A 126 2.81 9.46 -7.86
C CYS A 126 3.43 9.63 -6.48
N THR A 127 4.72 9.98 -6.44
CA THR A 127 5.42 10.32 -5.20
C THR A 127 5.60 11.83 -5.07
N ASP A 128 5.62 12.31 -3.84
CA ASP A 128 6.01 13.67 -3.48
C ASP A 128 7.53 13.83 -3.44
N GLU A 129 8.02 15.07 -3.37
CA GLU A 129 9.45 15.40 -3.21
C GLU A 129 10.05 14.88 -1.89
N SER A 130 9.22 14.76 -0.84
CA SER A 130 9.61 14.23 0.46
C SER A 130 9.69 12.70 0.51
N ALA A 131 9.19 12.01 -0.53
CA ALA A 131 9.12 10.57 -0.55
C ALA A 131 10.52 9.92 -0.57
N LEU A 132 10.66 8.83 0.19
CA LEU A 132 11.84 7.98 0.16
C LEU A 132 11.45 6.51 -0.02
N ILE A 133 11.80 5.91 -1.15
CA ILE A 133 11.64 4.49 -1.40
C ILE A 133 13.03 3.89 -1.48
N LYS A 134 13.33 2.91 -0.62
CA LYS A 134 14.68 2.33 -0.60
C LYS A 134 14.72 0.85 -0.32
N ASP A 135 15.80 0.22 -0.80
CA ASP A 135 16.16 -1.16 -0.49
C ASP A 135 15.01 -2.13 -0.81
N LEU A 136 14.35 -1.99 -1.96
CA LEU A 136 13.13 -2.73 -2.31
C LEU A 136 13.29 -3.49 -3.62
N ASN A 137 12.94 -4.77 -3.60
CA ASN A 137 12.94 -5.61 -4.81
C ASN A 137 11.51 -5.85 -5.28
N LEU A 138 11.26 -5.69 -6.57
CA LEU A 138 10.04 -6.16 -7.23
C LEU A 138 10.38 -7.32 -8.16
N GLU A 139 9.61 -8.40 -8.10
CA GLU A 139 9.84 -9.63 -8.88
C GLU A 139 8.54 -10.08 -9.55
N GLY A 140 8.61 -10.37 -10.85
CA GLY A 140 7.44 -10.80 -11.62
C GLY A 140 6.41 -9.68 -11.79
N CYS A 141 6.86 -8.44 -11.97
CA CYS A 141 5.96 -7.33 -12.30
C CYS A 141 5.38 -7.48 -13.70
N ARG A 142 4.09 -7.18 -13.85
CA ARG A 142 3.44 -6.92 -15.14
C ARG A 142 2.61 -5.65 -15.00
N VAL A 143 3.03 -4.59 -15.67
CA VAL A 143 2.37 -3.29 -15.63
C VAL A 143 2.08 -2.83 -17.05
N GLU A 144 0.81 -2.64 -17.39
CA GLU A 144 0.33 -2.21 -18.69
C GLU A 144 -0.56 -0.97 -18.57
N GLY A 145 -0.27 0.06 -19.35
CA GLY A 145 -1.14 1.22 -19.53
C GLY A 145 -0.75 2.14 -20.69
N SER A 146 -1.18 3.40 -20.65
CA SER A 146 -1.04 4.34 -21.77
C SER A 146 0.23 5.20 -21.62
N SER A 147 0.39 5.89 -20.49
CA SER A 147 1.49 6.84 -20.25
C SER A 147 1.93 6.89 -18.80
N GLN A 148 3.20 7.25 -18.56
CA GLN A 148 3.82 7.34 -17.24
C GLN A 148 3.69 6.02 -16.47
N VAL A 149 4.16 4.95 -17.11
CA VAL A 149 4.10 3.59 -16.58
C VAL A 149 5.50 3.15 -16.15
N GLY A 150 5.63 2.71 -14.90
CA GLY A 150 6.85 2.12 -14.37
C GLY A 150 6.57 0.99 -13.39
N GLY A 151 7.57 0.13 -13.13
CA GLY A 151 7.39 -0.95 -12.16
C GLY A 151 7.24 -0.45 -10.72
N LEU A 152 8.13 0.45 -10.28
CA LEU A 152 8.08 1.06 -8.95
C LEU A 152 7.10 2.23 -8.90
N ALA A 153 7.21 3.18 -9.83
CA ALA A 153 6.39 4.39 -9.79
C ALA A 153 5.95 4.84 -11.19
N GLY A 154 4.71 5.32 -11.31
CA GLY A 154 4.30 6.04 -12.51
C GLY A 154 5.05 7.36 -12.65
N LYS A 155 5.03 8.17 -11.59
CA LYS A 155 5.81 9.41 -11.46
C LYS A 155 6.57 9.47 -10.13
N ASN A 156 7.86 9.78 -10.20
CA ASN A 156 8.70 10.02 -9.03
C ASN A 156 9.12 11.49 -8.93
N CYS A 157 8.82 12.14 -7.82
CA CYS A 157 9.40 13.43 -7.45
C CYS A 157 10.40 13.34 -6.29
N GLY A 158 10.50 12.19 -5.61
CA GLY A 158 11.31 11.99 -4.40
C GLY A 158 12.62 11.25 -4.67
N ILE A 159 13.07 10.49 -3.67
CA ILE A 159 14.29 9.68 -3.74
C ILE A 159 13.94 8.20 -3.85
N ILE A 160 14.47 7.53 -4.87
CA ILE A 160 14.45 6.08 -5.02
C ILE A 160 15.90 5.58 -4.99
N THR A 161 16.23 4.66 -4.08
CA THR A 161 17.61 4.17 -3.96
C THR A 161 17.72 2.70 -3.57
N GLY A 162 18.65 1.96 -4.17
CA GLY A 162 18.85 0.55 -3.81
C GLY A 162 17.67 -0.34 -4.20
N CYS A 163 16.93 -0.01 -5.25
CA CYS A 163 15.72 -0.73 -5.65
C CYS A 163 15.93 -1.51 -6.95
N CYS A 164 15.35 -2.71 -7.04
CA CYS A 164 15.35 -3.51 -8.25
C CYS A 164 13.92 -3.77 -8.70
N CYS A 165 13.67 -3.73 -10.01
CA CYS A 165 12.41 -4.18 -10.59
C CYS A 165 12.68 -5.20 -11.70
N GLN A 166 12.18 -6.41 -11.52
CA GLN A 166 12.17 -7.46 -12.53
C GLN A 166 10.76 -7.69 -13.03
N GLY A 167 10.56 -7.61 -14.35
CA GLY A 167 9.26 -7.83 -14.95
C GLY A 167 9.07 -7.14 -16.30
N ASP A 168 7.82 -7.06 -16.72
CA ASP A 168 7.38 -6.45 -17.97
C ASP A 168 6.60 -5.16 -17.69
N VAL A 169 7.05 -4.07 -18.31
CA VAL A 169 6.41 -2.75 -18.23
C VAL A 169 6.10 -2.31 -19.66
N LEU A 170 4.81 -2.14 -19.95
CA LEU A 170 4.28 -1.84 -21.27
C LEU A 170 3.49 -0.53 -21.21
N ALA A 171 3.84 0.41 -22.09
CA ALA A 171 3.08 1.63 -22.30
C ALA A 171 2.98 1.98 -23.78
N GLU A 172 1.90 2.66 -24.17
CA GLU A 172 1.71 3.17 -25.52
C GLU A 172 2.62 4.38 -25.82
N GLU A 173 2.77 5.28 -24.85
CA GLU A 173 3.49 6.54 -25.02
C GLU A 173 4.78 6.60 -24.19
N GLU A 174 4.65 6.55 -22.86
CA GLU A 174 5.76 6.82 -21.93
C GLU A 174 5.89 5.68 -20.91
N SER A 175 6.95 4.87 -21.06
CA SER A 175 7.34 3.85 -20.09
C SER A 175 8.78 4.02 -19.63
N GLY A 176 9.04 3.60 -18.39
CA GLY A 176 10.39 3.38 -17.89
C GLY A 176 10.38 2.20 -16.92
N GLY A 177 11.33 1.27 -17.07
CA GLY A 177 11.28 -0.01 -16.35
C GLY A 177 11.13 0.13 -14.83
N LEU A 178 11.81 1.11 -14.22
CA LEU A 178 11.63 1.47 -12.81
C LEU A 178 10.55 2.55 -12.61
N VAL A 179 10.65 3.65 -13.36
CA VAL A 179 9.78 4.83 -13.21
C VAL A 179 9.37 5.35 -14.58
N GLY A 180 8.08 5.60 -14.79
CA GLY A 180 7.57 6.18 -16.04
C GLY A 180 8.06 7.61 -16.29
N LEU A 181 7.83 8.51 -15.33
CA LEU A 181 8.34 9.89 -15.36
C LEU A 181 9.12 10.21 -14.09
N ASN A 182 10.42 10.52 -14.24
CA ASN A 182 11.26 10.90 -13.11
C ASN A 182 11.54 12.41 -13.08
N SER A 183 11.15 13.08 -12.00
CA SER A 183 11.54 14.45 -11.64
C SER A 183 12.35 14.51 -10.33
N GLY A 184 12.59 13.36 -9.70
CA GLY A 184 13.38 13.20 -8.48
C GLY A 184 14.75 12.57 -8.72
N LYS A 185 15.29 11.92 -7.69
CA LYS A 185 16.61 11.26 -7.73
C LYS A 185 16.46 9.73 -7.70
N ILE A 186 17.15 9.06 -8.61
CA ILE A 186 17.28 7.60 -8.66
C ILE A 186 18.77 7.24 -8.58
N THR A 187 19.15 6.40 -7.62
CA THR A 187 20.53 5.92 -7.44
C THR A 187 20.57 4.45 -7.10
N ASP A 188 21.59 3.72 -7.53
CA ASP A 188 21.79 2.30 -7.18
C ASP A 188 20.54 1.43 -7.45
N CYS A 189 19.86 1.68 -8.57
CA CYS A 189 18.66 0.95 -8.97
C CYS A 189 18.86 0.22 -10.29
N GLU A 190 18.17 -0.92 -10.44
CA GLU A 190 18.28 -1.77 -11.62
C GLU A 190 16.89 -2.19 -12.13
N PHE A 191 16.75 -2.23 -13.46
CA PHE A 191 15.61 -2.85 -14.12
C PHE A 191 16.06 -4.10 -14.86
N LEU A 192 15.39 -5.21 -14.61
CA LEU A 192 15.66 -6.51 -15.22
C LEU A 192 14.44 -6.93 -16.08
N PRO A 193 14.47 -6.72 -17.41
CA PRO A 193 13.38 -7.19 -18.26
C PRO A 193 13.28 -8.72 -18.21
N VAL A 194 12.08 -9.28 -18.34
CA VAL A 194 11.93 -10.73 -18.47
C VAL A 194 12.56 -11.15 -19.81
N SER A 195 13.58 -12.02 -19.74
CA SER A 195 14.20 -12.52 -20.97
C SER A 195 13.18 -13.35 -21.74
N SER A 196 13.06 -13.15 -23.05
CA SER A 196 12.09 -13.81 -23.93
C SER A 196 12.12 -15.34 -23.96
N ASN A 197 13.06 -15.96 -23.22
CA ASN A 197 13.24 -17.41 -23.11
C ASN A 197 12.71 -18.00 -21.79
N GLU A 198 12.39 -17.18 -20.79
CA GLU A 198 11.48 -17.59 -19.73
C GLU A 198 10.10 -17.25 -20.23
N SER A 199 9.44 -18.28 -20.72
CA SER A 199 8.23 -18.25 -21.51
C SER A 199 7.26 -17.17 -21.01
N VAL A 200 7.07 -16.16 -21.85
CA VAL A 200 5.83 -15.37 -21.88
C VAL A 200 4.61 -16.32 -21.85
N GLN A 201 4.76 -17.57 -22.31
CA GLN A 201 3.79 -18.67 -22.18
C GLN A 201 3.64 -19.33 -20.79
N GLU A 202 4.60 -19.25 -19.87
CA GLU A 202 4.46 -19.71 -18.47
C GLU A 202 3.83 -18.61 -17.60
N MET A 203 4.02 -17.34 -17.96
CA MET A 203 3.25 -16.21 -17.40
C MET A 203 1.84 -16.11 -18.01
N ILE A 204 1.63 -16.41 -19.30
CA ILE A 204 0.30 -16.55 -19.92
C ILE A 204 -0.40 -17.86 -19.48
N GLY A 205 0.38 -18.88 -19.11
CA GLY A 205 -0.08 -20.16 -18.55
C GLY A 205 -0.38 -20.13 -17.05
N LEU A 206 -0.16 -19.00 -16.37
CA LEU A 206 -0.90 -18.67 -15.17
C LEU A 206 -2.28 -18.21 -15.64
N GLU A 207 -3.17 -19.19 -15.75
CA GLU A 207 -4.57 -19.04 -16.10
C GLU A 207 -5.14 -17.67 -15.70
N ILE A 208 -5.80 -17.06 -16.68
CA ILE A 208 -6.87 -16.06 -16.56
C ILE A 208 -8.06 -16.62 -15.70
N GLU A 209 -7.82 -17.64 -14.87
CA GLU A 209 -8.74 -18.17 -13.85
C GLU A 209 -8.37 -17.70 -12.42
N ASN A 210 -7.33 -16.88 -12.24
CA ASN A 210 -6.94 -16.42 -10.90
C ASN A 210 -6.95 -14.90 -10.69
N CYS A 211 -7.47 -14.14 -11.65
CA CYS A 211 -8.55 -13.17 -11.42
C CYS A 211 -9.72 -13.61 -12.32
#